data_AF-A0A1X6YEJ1-F1
#
_entry.id   AF-A0A1X6YEJ1-F1
#
_cell.length_a   1.000
_cell.length_b   1.000
_cell.length_c   1.000
_cell.angle_alpha   90.00
_cell.angle_beta   90.00
_cell.angle_gamma   90.00
#
_symmetry.space_group_name_H-M   'P 1'
#
loop_
_entity.id
_entity.type
_entity.pdbx_description
1 polymer ?
#
loop_
_entity_poly.entity_id
_entity_poly.type
_entity_poly.pdbx_seq_one_letter_code
_entity_poly.pdbx_strand_id
1 'polypeptide(L)'
;MFSPEGYVGFSRMTEFISDWAHKIYLAYLVEELGNEPERVFRETKNAESMLASYRLKQLRSSNPNFTATSEDKHWRKYLATANEDALNVAVIFHCIFSKLLMRFDTLLVSSEGNIMRPDDYIFLHLDRLDWVDPCWPIRNTSALSKIFEYFDKGRFGRNSLADRYCFIDFELGTICLKNNSLSGFKECSHFFDDSPFDRYYKIHVEPFLERAIVWREDDLPQNFPEFFETISAIEARWGLPAIFARMEENRGHQLKRGVKPTGARSEFLRRYPDGKPEHLSAEAVAAELTEAGFPISGRQVQNYDRERRNRK
;
A
#
# COMPACT_ATOMS: atom_id res chain seq x y z
N MET A 1 -15.14 -9.02 -5.44
CA MET A 1 -15.50 -9.63 -4.15
C MET A 1 -16.65 -8.84 -3.55
N PHE A 2 -17.67 -9.50 -2.97
CA PHE A 2 -18.84 -8.82 -2.40
C PHE A 2 -18.47 -8.18 -1.06
N SER A 3 -18.81 -6.91 -0.87
CA SER A 3 -18.74 -6.19 0.40
C SER A 3 -20.03 -5.39 0.54
N PRO A 4 -20.82 -5.58 1.60
CA PRO A 4 -22.00 -4.76 1.86
C PRO A 4 -21.65 -3.27 1.98
N GLU A 5 -22.64 -2.40 1.78
CA GLU A 5 -22.47 -0.96 2.01
C GLU A 5 -22.08 -0.68 3.47
N GLY A 6 -21.13 0.23 3.70
CA GLY A 6 -20.56 0.51 5.01
C GLY A 6 -19.47 -0.49 5.47
N TYR A 7 -19.09 -1.44 4.61
CA TYR A 7 -18.03 -2.41 4.88
C TYR A 7 -16.89 -2.31 3.85
N VAL A 8 -15.67 -2.47 4.34
CA VAL A 8 -14.46 -2.64 3.54
C VAL A 8 -14.19 -4.13 3.36
N GLY A 9 -14.17 -4.58 2.11
CA GLY A 9 -13.88 -5.98 1.77
C GLY A 9 -12.38 -6.29 1.77
N PHE A 10 -12.07 -7.59 1.84
CA PHE A 10 -10.72 -8.14 1.83
C PHE A 10 -9.79 -7.53 0.78
N SER A 11 -10.16 -7.51 -0.51
CA SER A 11 -9.29 -6.97 -1.58
C SER A 11 -8.90 -5.51 -1.37
N ARG A 12 -9.84 -4.66 -0.93
CA ARG A 12 -9.56 -3.24 -0.69
C ARG A 12 -8.61 -3.06 0.49
N MET A 13 -8.78 -3.89 1.53
CA MET A 13 -7.88 -3.88 2.68
C MET A 13 -6.48 -4.38 2.30
N THR A 14 -6.37 -5.48 1.55
CA THR A 14 -5.07 -6.02 1.15
C THR A 14 -4.33 -5.09 0.18
N GLU A 15 -5.02 -4.44 -0.75
CA GLU A 15 -4.43 -3.39 -1.61
C GLU A 15 -3.87 -2.22 -0.76
N PHE A 16 -4.65 -1.76 0.21
CA PHE A 16 -4.24 -0.69 1.11
C PHE A 16 -3.00 -1.07 1.95
N ILE A 17 -3.02 -2.24 2.59
CA ILE A 17 -1.88 -2.71 3.40
C ILE A 17 -0.66 -3.02 2.51
N SER A 18 -0.87 -3.48 1.28
CA SER A 18 0.21 -3.72 0.31
C SER A 18 0.93 -2.42 -0.06
N ASP A 19 0.20 -1.34 -0.36
CA ASP A 19 0.81 -0.02 -0.62
C ASP A 19 1.63 0.46 0.58
N TRP A 20 1.09 0.29 1.79
CA TRP A 20 1.82 0.61 3.03
C TRP A 20 3.08 -0.23 3.21
N ALA A 21 3.02 -1.55 3.01
CA ALA A 21 4.18 -2.42 3.13
C ALA A 21 5.32 -2.02 2.18
N HIS A 22 4.98 -1.66 0.94
CA HIS A 22 5.96 -1.13 -0.02
C HIS A 22 6.56 0.20 0.43
N LYS A 23 5.74 1.13 0.95
CA LYS A 23 6.22 2.43 1.46
C LYS A 23 7.13 2.26 2.66
N ILE A 24 6.79 1.38 3.60
CA ILE A 24 7.59 1.07 4.78
C ILE A 24 8.94 0.49 4.36
N TYR A 25 8.94 -0.49 3.46
CA TYR A 25 10.18 -1.07 2.95
C TYR A 25 11.07 -0.02 2.26
N LEU A 26 10.47 0.80 1.38
CA LEU A 26 11.19 1.86 0.69
C LEU A 26 11.71 2.94 1.65
N ALA A 27 10.97 3.26 2.72
CA ALA A 27 11.39 4.20 3.74
C ALA A 27 12.67 3.74 4.45
N TYR A 28 12.75 2.45 4.83
CA TYR A 28 13.99 1.88 5.37
C TYR A 28 15.15 1.97 4.38
N LEU A 29 14.94 1.63 3.10
CA LEU A 29 16.00 1.73 2.09
C LEU A 29 16.47 3.16 1.84
N VAL A 30 15.58 4.15 1.99
CA VAL A 30 15.90 5.58 1.85
C VAL A 30 16.68 6.06 3.08
N GLU A 31 16.27 5.64 4.28
CA GLU A 31 16.95 5.92 5.55
C GLU A 31 18.38 5.34 5.58
N GLU A 32 18.59 4.11 5.08
CA GLU A 32 19.92 3.50 4.97
C GLU A 32 20.90 4.30 4.10
N LEU A 33 20.38 5.08 3.14
CA LEU A 33 21.18 5.99 2.33
C LEU A 33 21.36 7.39 2.94
N GLY A 34 20.90 7.61 4.17
CA GLY A 34 20.97 8.89 4.87
C GLY A 34 19.96 9.94 4.38
N ASN A 35 18.88 9.52 3.72
CA ASN A 35 17.81 10.41 3.29
C ASN A 35 16.60 10.36 4.25
N GLU A 36 15.74 11.38 4.16
CA GLU A 36 14.50 11.51 4.94
C GLU A 36 13.45 10.43 4.55
N PRO A 37 13.16 9.43 5.40
CA PRO A 37 12.23 8.34 5.09
C PRO A 37 10.79 8.80 4.91
N GLU A 38 10.37 9.86 5.61
CA GLU A 38 8.99 10.36 5.59
C GLU A 38 8.55 10.84 4.21
N ARG A 39 9.50 11.18 3.32
CA ARG A 39 9.20 11.61 1.94
C ARG A 39 8.47 10.54 1.14
N VAL A 40 8.77 9.27 1.39
CA VAL A 40 8.15 8.13 0.72
C VAL A 40 6.63 8.13 0.90
N PHE A 41 6.16 8.49 2.09
CA PHE A 41 4.74 8.48 2.45
C PHE A 41 3.97 9.69 1.90
N ARG A 42 4.66 10.72 1.42
CA ARG A 42 4.03 11.93 0.83
C ARG A 42 3.76 11.77 -0.67
N GLU A 43 4.40 10.80 -1.33
CA GLU A 43 4.22 10.59 -2.76
C GLU A 43 2.91 9.85 -3.07
N THR A 44 2.24 10.29 -4.14
CA THR A 44 0.98 9.71 -4.62
C THR A 44 1.17 8.62 -5.67
N LYS A 45 2.42 8.31 -6.03
CA LYS A 45 2.73 7.23 -6.97
C LYS A 45 2.57 5.89 -6.29
N ASN A 46 2.25 4.87 -7.10
CA ASN A 46 2.25 3.48 -6.66
C ASN A 46 3.64 3.14 -6.08
N ALA A 47 3.67 2.69 -4.83
CA ALA A 47 4.90 2.44 -4.08
C ALA A 47 5.75 1.29 -4.66
N GLU A 48 5.13 0.28 -5.28
CA GLU A 48 5.84 -0.81 -5.99
C GLU A 48 6.66 -0.24 -7.16
N SER A 49 6.06 0.67 -7.94
CA SER A 49 6.75 1.34 -9.04
C SER A 49 7.89 2.23 -8.55
N MET A 50 7.71 2.89 -7.40
CA MET A 50 8.76 3.69 -6.77
C MET A 50 9.95 2.83 -6.35
N LEU A 51 9.69 1.67 -5.71
CA LEU A 51 10.74 0.73 -5.29
C LEU A 51 11.53 0.20 -6.49
N ALA A 52 10.85 -0.25 -7.54
CA ALA A 52 11.50 -0.71 -8.77
C ALA A 52 12.36 0.40 -9.41
N SER A 53 11.81 1.62 -9.50
CA SER A 53 12.54 2.78 -10.02
C SER A 53 13.76 3.14 -9.18
N TYR A 54 13.64 3.02 -7.85
CA TYR A 54 14.72 3.27 -6.91
C TYR A 54 15.86 2.26 -7.08
N ARG A 55 15.57 0.96 -7.15
CA ARG A 55 16.58 -0.08 -7.38
C ARG A 55 17.26 0.03 -8.74
N LEU A 56 16.51 0.35 -9.79
CA LEU A 56 17.10 0.59 -11.12
C LEU A 56 18.04 1.80 -11.12
N LYS A 57 17.70 2.88 -10.40
CA LYS A 57 18.59 4.03 -10.22
C LYS A 57 19.85 3.64 -9.47
N GLN A 58 19.75 2.92 -8.36
CA GLN A 58 20.92 2.43 -7.62
C GLN A 58 21.84 1.59 -8.51
N LEU A 59 21.28 0.64 -9.27
CA LEU A 59 22.04 -0.23 -10.16
C LEU A 59 22.81 0.56 -11.23
N ARG A 60 22.15 1.54 -11.87
CA ARG A 60 22.74 2.41 -12.90
C ARG A 60 23.81 3.34 -12.33
N SER A 61 23.59 3.88 -11.14
CA SER A 61 24.59 4.74 -10.45
C SER A 61 25.85 3.95 -10.10
N SER A 62 25.70 2.70 -9.65
CA SER A 62 26.85 1.84 -9.35
C SER A 62 27.50 1.22 -10.59
N ASN A 63 26.78 1.14 -11.72
CA ASN A 63 27.25 0.50 -12.95
C ASN A 63 26.80 1.33 -14.18
N PRO A 64 27.56 2.37 -14.59
CA PRO A 64 27.17 3.26 -15.68
C PRO A 64 26.99 2.57 -17.04
N ASN A 65 27.70 1.45 -17.27
CA ASN A 65 27.63 0.64 -18.49
C ASN A 65 26.56 -0.47 -18.43
N PHE A 66 25.69 -0.46 -17.43
CA PHE A 66 24.66 -1.47 -17.25
C PHE A 66 23.73 -1.56 -18.46
N THR A 67 23.49 -2.79 -18.94
CA THR A 67 22.48 -3.09 -19.96
C THR A 67 21.45 -4.05 -19.39
N ALA A 68 20.16 -3.81 -19.68
CA ALA A 68 19.07 -4.66 -19.18
C ALA A 68 18.92 -5.93 -20.03
N THR A 69 19.97 -6.74 -20.11
CA THR A 69 19.97 -8.02 -20.84
C THR A 69 20.14 -9.19 -19.88
N SER A 70 19.52 -10.35 -20.19
CA SER A 70 19.54 -11.56 -19.35
C SER A 70 20.93 -12.18 -19.14
N GLU A 71 21.88 -11.79 -20.00
CA GLU A 71 23.28 -12.24 -19.98
C GLU A 71 24.16 -11.38 -19.07
N ASP A 72 23.72 -10.16 -18.73
CA ASP A 72 24.44 -9.25 -17.86
C ASP A 72 24.43 -9.77 -16.40
N LYS A 73 25.62 -9.97 -15.83
CA LYS A 73 25.80 -10.39 -14.43
C LYS A 73 25.15 -9.39 -13.46
N HIS A 74 25.18 -8.10 -13.78
CA HIS A 74 24.55 -7.05 -12.98
C HIS A 74 23.01 -7.16 -13.03
N TRP A 75 22.45 -7.59 -14.15
CA TRP A 75 21.02 -7.88 -14.26
C TRP A 75 20.61 -9.07 -13.38
N ARG A 76 21.39 -10.16 -13.37
CA ARG A 76 21.12 -11.31 -12.48
C ARG A 76 21.19 -10.92 -11.00
N LYS A 77 22.17 -10.10 -10.62
CA LYS A 77 22.27 -9.56 -9.26
C LYS A 77 21.06 -8.69 -8.92
N TYR A 78 20.64 -7.83 -9.84
CA TYR A 78 19.42 -7.03 -9.69
C TYR A 78 18.19 -7.90 -9.47
N LEU A 79 18.00 -8.96 -10.26
CA LEU A 79 16.86 -9.87 -10.10
C LEU A 79 16.88 -10.58 -8.74
N ALA A 80 18.05 -11.01 -8.27
CA ALA A 80 18.18 -11.59 -6.94
C ALA A 80 17.79 -10.60 -5.83
N THR A 81 18.28 -9.36 -5.91
CA THR A 81 17.89 -8.28 -4.98
C THR A 81 16.39 -7.98 -5.07
N ALA A 82 15.82 -7.88 -6.27
CA ALA A 82 14.40 -7.61 -6.46
C ALA A 82 13.51 -8.73 -5.88
N ASN A 83 13.94 -9.99 -5.97
CA ASN A 83 13.24 -11.11 -5.35
C ASN A 83 13.29 -11.04 -3.82
N GLU A 84 14.43 -10.69 -3.25
CA GLU A 84 14.56 -10.49 -1.80
C GLU A 84 13.75 -9.29 -1.31
N ASP A 85 13.76 -8.18 -2.05
CA ASP A 85 12.91 -7.02 -1.78
C ASP A 85 11.43 -7.41 -1.77
N ALA A 86 10.99 -8.21 -2.76
CA ALA A 86 9.62 -8.68 -2.84
C ALA A 86 9.24 -9.59 -1.66
N LEU A 87 10.16 -10.43 -1.18
CA LEU A 87 9.94 -11.21 0.05
C LEU A 87 9.85 -10.29 1.28
N ASN A 88 10.75 -9.33 1.43
CA ASN A 88 10.76 -8.39 2.55
C ASN A 88 9.45 -7.59 2.63
N VAL A 89 8.96 -7.11 1.49
CA VAL A 89 7.65 -6.44 1.40
C VAL A 89 6.53 -7.40 1.81
N ALA A 90 6.53 -8.64 1.32
CA ALA A 90 5.52 -9.63 1.70
C ALA A 90 5.54 -9.93 3.20
N VAL A 91 6.72 -10.02 3.81
CA VAL A 91 6.87 -10.19 5.26
C VAL A 91 6.26 -9.00 6.02
N ILE A 92 6.60 -7.76 5.66
CA ILE A 92 6.01 -6.56 6.28
C ILE A 92 4.48 -6.60 6.14
N PHE A 93 4.00 -6.85 4.92
CA PHE A 93 2.59 -6.95 4.62
C PHE A 93 1.86 -7.95 5.52
N HIS A 94 2.37 -9.19 5.61
CA HIS A 94 1.72 -10.24 6.39
C HIS A 94 1.87 -10.07 7.91
N CYS A 95 2.92 -9.41 8.39
CA CYS A 95 3.03 -9.00 9.79
C CYS A 95 1.98 -7.94 10.15
N ILE A 96 1.79 -6.93 9.28
CA ILE A 96 0.74 -5.91 9.48
C ILE A 96 -0.64 -6.55 9.39
N PHE A 97 -0.87 -7.33 8.33
CA PHE A 97 -2.18 -7.92 8.06
C PHE A 97 -2.61 -8.91 9.15
N SER A 98 -1.69 -9.75 9.64
CA SER A 98 -2.00 -10.64 10.77
C SER A 98 -2.35 -9.88 12.05
N LYS A 99 -1.65 -8.77 12.35
CA LYS A 99 -2.00 -7.92 13.49
C LYS A 99 -3.36 -7.23 13.29
N LEU A 100 -3.66 -6.80 12.07
CA LEU A 100 -4.94 -6.19 11.71
C LEU A 100 -6.09 -7.17 11.96
N LEU A 101 -5.97 -8.40 11.45
CA LEU A 101 -6.96 -9.45 11.62
C LEU A 101 -7.28 -9.72 13.11
N MET A 102 -6.25 -9.72 13.95
CA MET A 102 -6.38 -10.03 15.39
C MET A 102 -6.76 -8.82 16.27
N ARG A 103 -6.56 -7.58 15.79
CA ARG A 103 -6.81 -6.36 16.60
C ARG A 103 -8.08 -5.61 16.21
N PHE A 104 -8.53 -5.71 14.97
CA PHE A 104 -9.81 -5.12 14.56
C PHE A 104 -10.95 -6.10 14.69
N ASP A 105 -12.16 -5.57 14.75
CA ASP A 105 -13.39 -6.37 14.69
C ASP A 105 -13.54 -6.92 13.26
N THR A 106 -12.78 -7.98 12.97
CA THR A 106 -12.80 -8.67 11.68
C THR A 106 -14.07 -9.51 11.61
N LEU A 107 -14.92 -9.19 10.65
CA LEU A 107 -16.23 -9.80 10.49
C LEU A 107 -16.26 -10.71 9.27
N LEU A 108 -17.22 -11.63 9.25
CA LEU A 108 -17.45 -12.53 8.14
C LEU A 108 -18.84 -12.31 7.55
N VAL A 109 -18.91 -12.24 6.22
CA VAL A 109 -20.16 -12.07 5.47
C VAL A 109 -20.45 -13.30 4.62
N SER A 110 -21.69 -13.77 4.69
CA SER A 110 -22.20 -14.83 3.80
C SER A 110 -22.56 -14.28 2.41
N SER A 111 -22.78 -15.17 1.45
CA SER A 111 -23.32 -14.85 0.13
C SER A 111 -24.70 -14.16 0.18
N GLU A 112 -25.47 -14.38 1.24
CA GLU A 112 -26.78 -13.75 1.48
C GLU A 112 -26.66 -12.37 2.16
N GLY A 113 -25.46 -11.92 2.50
CA GLY A 113 -25.22 -10.64 3.18
C GLY A 113 -25.33 -10.71 4.70
N ASN A 114 -25.58 -11.89 5.30
CA ASN A 114 -25.56 -12.04 6.76
C ASN A 114 -24.14 -11.87 7.31
N ILE A 115 -24.00 -11.00 8.31
CA ILE A 115 -22.73 -10.63 8.94
C ILE A 115 -22.63 -11.30 10.31
N MET A 116 -21.47 -11.89 10.58
CA MET A 116 -21.20 -12.60 11.83
C MET A 116 -19.81 -12.26 12.35
N ARG A 117 -19.66 -12.30 13.67
CA ARG A 117 -18.37 -12.20 14.34
C ARG A 117 -17.82 -13.61 14.57
N PRO A 118 -16.68 -13.98 13.98
CA PRO A 118 -16.03 -15.25 14.29
C PRO A 118 -15.20 -15.16 15.57
N ASP A 119 -14.66 -16.30 15.97
CA ASP A 119 -13.57 -16.35 16.94
C ASP A 119 -12.23 -16.03 16.22
N ASP A 120 -11.39 -15.21 16.86
CA ASP A 120 -10.12 -14.70 16.31
C ASP A 120 -9.18 -15.82 15.85
N TYR A 121 -9.24 -16.99 16.47
CA TYR A 121 -8.42 -18.16 16.12
C TYR A 121 -8.57 -18.60 14.65
N ILE A 122 -9.70 -18.29 14.00
CA ILE A 122 -9.92 -18.62 12.59
C ILE A 122 -8.93 -17.90 11.66
N PHE A 123 -8.36 -16.78 12.11
CA PHE A 123 -7.47 -15.93 11.34
C PHE A 123 -5.98 -16.23 11.55
N LEU A 124 -5.65 -17.27 12.33
CA LEU A 124 -4.26 -17.56 12.66
C LEU A 124 -3.40 -17.83 11.41
N HIS A 125 -2.20 -17.27 11.46
CA HIS A 125 -1.11 -17.59 10.55
C HIS A 125 -0.18 -18.62 11.20
N LEU A 126 0.28 -19.62 10.44
CA LEU A 126 1.13 -20.71 10.95
C LEU A 126 2.39 -20.20 11.65
N ASP A 127 3.01 -19.15 11.11
CA ASP A 127 4.21 -18.53 11.70
C ASP A 127 3.92 -17.50 12.81
N ARG A 128 2.67 -17.35 13.25
CA ARG A 128 2.25 -16.41 14.31
C ARG A 128 2.77 -14.98 14.10
N LEU A 129 2.62 -14.48 12.87
CA LEU A 129 3.09 -13.15 12.45
C LEU A 129 2.38 -12.00 13.19
N ASP A 130 1.24 -12.29 13.83
CA ASP A 130 0.57 -11.42 14.79
C ASP A 130 1.49 -11.02 15.97
N TRP A 131 2.45 -11.87 16.33
CA TRP A 131 3.40 -11.64 17.43
C TRP A 131 4.80 -11.22 16.98
N VAL A 132 5.02 -11.07 15.67
CA VAL A 132 6.34 -10.75 15.13
C VAL A 132 6.46 -9.26 14.88
N ASP A 133 7.34 -8.58 15.61
CA ASP A 133 7.72 -7.21 15.32
C ASP A 133 8.97 -7.22 14.42
N PRO A 134 8.85 -6.89 13.12
CA PRO A 134 9.98 -6.93 12.22
C PRO A 134 10.98 -5.82 12.57
N CYS A 135 12.18 -6.22 12.98
CA CYS A 135 13.29 -5.29 13.20
C CYS A 135 14.04 -5.09 11.89
N TRP A 136 14.42 -3.86 11.57
CA TRP A 136 15.27 -3.60 10.40
C TRP A 136 16.76 -3.79 10.73
N PRO A 137 17.55 -4.47 9.87
CA PRO A 137 17.16 -5.22 8.67
C PRO A 137 16.28 -6.45 8.99
N ILE A 138 15.21 -6.69 8.21
CA ILE A 138 14.18 -7.71 8.50
C ILE A 138 14.78 -9.11 8.73
N ARG A 139 15.84 -9.45 7.99
CA ARG A 139 16.59 -10.72 8.15
C ARG A 139 17.12 -10.96 9.56
N ASN A 140 17.34 -9.91 10.35
CA ASN A 140 17.85 -10.02 11.71
C ASN A 140 16.75 -10.32 12.74
N THR A 141 15.48 -10.36 12.32
CA THR A 141 14.36 -10.74 13.19
C THR A 141 14.39 -12.25 13.43
N SER A 142 14.70 -12.66 14.67
CA SER A 142 14.89 -14.08 15.03
C SER A 142 13.67 -14.95 14.71
N ALA A 143 12.46 -14.43 14.93
CA ALA A 143 11.21 -15.12 14.62
C ALA A 143 11.02 -15.41 13.13
N LEU A 144 11.69 -14.67 12.24
CA LEU A 144 11.63 -14.83 10.79
C LEU A 144 12.77 -15.68 10.21
N SER A 145 13.69 -16.16 11.06
CA SER A 145 14.89 -16.90 10.62
C SER A 145 14.59 -18.08 9.69
N LYS A 146 13.57 -18.90 10.02
CA LYS A 146 13.16 -20.04 9.20
C LYS A 146 12.61 -19.64 7.83
N ILE A 147 11.88 -18.52 7.75
CA ILE A 147 11.34 -18.00 6.48
C ILE A 147 12.49 -17.66 5.54
N PHE A 148 13.50 -16.94 6.03
CA PHE A 148 14.67 -16.60 5.23
C PHE A 148 15.55 -17.82 4.92
N GLU A 149 15.68 -18.77 5.83
CA GLU A 149 16.38 -20.04 5.56
C GLU A 149 15.71 -20.82 4.42
N TYR A 150 14.38 -20.89 4.38
CA TYR A 150 13.66 -21.55 3.28
C TYR A 150 13.73 -20.77 1.97
N PHE A 151 13.73 -19.44 2.03
CA PHE A 151 13.93 -18.59 0.85
C PHE A 151 15.31 -18.79 0.24
N ASP A 152 16.37 -18.77 1.06
CA ASP A 152 17.74 -18.95 0.59
C ASP A 152 17.96 -20.37 -0.02
N LYS A 153 17.16 -21.35 0.40
CA LYS A 153 17.12 -22.71 -0.18
C LYS A 153 16.22 -22.84 -1.43
N GLY A 154 15.58 -21.75 -1.89
CA GLY A 154 14.67 -21.76 -3.03
C GLY A 154 13.35 -22.51 -2.79
N ARG A 155 12.97 -22.73 -1.53
CA ARG A 155 11.75 -23.46 -1.13
C ARG A 155 10.59 -22.54 -0.73
N PHE A 156 10.84 -21.24 -0.72
CA PHE A 156 9.91 -20.23 -0.24
C PHE A 156 9.99 -19.00 -1.13
N GLY A 157 8.84 -18.40 -1.42
CA GLY A 157 8.76 -17.15 -2.19
C GLY A 157 7.76 -16.19 -1.54
N ARG A 158 7.60 -15.01 -2.16
CA ARG A 158 6.72 -13.95 -1.64
C ARG A 158 5.26 -14.42 -1.42
N ASN A 159 4.76 -15.32 -2.28
CA ASN A 159 3.39 -15.83 -2.19
C ASN A 159 3.22 -16.91 -1.10
N SER A 160 4.31 -17.52 -0.64
CA SER A 160 4.26 -18.65 0.30
C SER A 160 3.74 -18.27 1.69
N LEU A 161 3.75 -16.97 2.05
CA LEU A 161 3.18 -16.48 3.31
C LEU A 161 1.65 -16.53 3.28
N ALA A 162 1.03 -16.13 2.18
CA ALA A 162 -0.43 -16.17 2.01
C ALA A 162 -1.00 -17.59 2.20
N ASP A 163 -0.31 -18.62 1.70
CA ASP A 163 -0.73 -20.02 1.82
C ASP A 163 -0.72 -20.54 3.26
N ARG A 164 -0.02 -19.84 4.17
CA ARG A 164 0.23 -20.27 5.56
C ARG A 164 -0.77 -19.72 6.58
N TYR A 165 -1.74 -18.91 6.17
CA TYR A 165 -2.96 -18.74 6.98
C TYR A 165 -3.67 -20.06 7.14
N CYS A 166 -4.16 -20.41 8.32
CA CYS A 166 -4.76 -21.71 8.54
C CYS A 166 -6.03 -21.87 7.73
N PHE A 167 -6.97 -20.93 7.80
CA PHE A 167 -8.27 -21.04 7.14
C PHE A 167 -8.55 -19.95 6.12
N ILE A 168 -7.66 -18.98 5.90
CA ILE A 168 -7.89 -17.93 4.90
C ILE A 168 -7.44 -18.41 3.53
N ASP A 169 -8.35 -18.40 2.56
CA ASP A 169 -8.01 -18.32 1.14
C ASP A 169 -7.64 -16.88 0.82
N PHE A 170 -6.37 -16.65 0.57
CA PHE A 170 -5.87 -15.30 0.37
C PHE A 170 -6.24 -14.72 -1.00
N GLU A 171 -6.47 -15.56 -2.00
CA GLU A 171 -6.89 -15.11 -3.33
C GLU A 171 -8.36 -14.66 -3.28
N LEU A 172 -9.20 -15.45 -2.63
CA LEU A 172 -10.64 -15.20 -2.56
C LEU A 172 -11.08 -14.38 -1.34
N GLY A 173 -10.21 -14.15 -0.35
CA GLY A 173 -10.55 -13.44 0.87
C GLY A 173 -11.65 -14.13 1.69
N THR A 174 -11.76 -15.45 1.57
CA THR A 174 -12.78 -16.27 2.20
C THR A 174 -12.18 -17.26 3.18
N ILE A 175 -12.98 -17.72 4.14
CA ILE A 175 -12.62 -18.85 4.99
C ILE A 175 -12.80 -20.14 4.21
N CYS A 176 -11.78 -21.00 4.16
CA CYS A 176 -11.83 -22.30 3.52
C CYS A 176 -11.01 -23.35 4.28
N LEU A 177 -11.33 -24.62 4.03
CA LEU A 177 -10.56 -25.75 4.52
C LEU A 177 -9.52 -26.16 3.46
N LYS A 178 -8.26 -25.89 3.74
CA LYS A 178 -7.09 -26.25 2.93
C LYS A 178 -6.45 -27.53 3.45
N ASN A 179 -5.63 -28.17 2.62
CA ASN A 179 -4.96 -29.43 2.95
C ASN A 179 -4.14 -29.37 4.26
N ASN A 180 -3.57 -28.20 4.58
CA ASN A 180 -2.75 -27.96 5.77
C ASN A 180 -3.47 -27.16 6.86
N SER A 181 -4.77 -26.86 6.71
CA SER A 181 -5.50 -26.01 7.65
C SER A 181 -5.52 -26.57 9.05
N LEU A 182 -5.93 -27.84 9.20
CA LEU A 182 -6.10 -28.46 10.51
C LEU A 182 -4.76 -28.70 11.21
N SER A 183 -3.77 -29.24 10.49
CA SER A 183 -2.43 -29.45 11.04
C SER A 183 -1.78 -28.13 11.44
N GLY A 184 -1.85 -27.12 10.57
CA GLY A 184 -1.29 -25.80 10.85
C GLY A 184 -1.99 -25.11 12.02
N PHE A 185 -3.33 -25.20 12.07
CA PHE A 185 -4.11 -24.66 13.18
C PHE A 185 -3.73 -25.32 14.51
N LYS A 186 -3.60 -26.65 14.54
CA LYS A 186 -3.18 -27.38 15.74
C LYS A 186 -1.81 -26.92 16.25
N GLU A 187 -0.86 -26.71 15.33
CA GLU A 187 0.48 -26.22 15.67
C GLU A 187 0.47 -24.81 16.26
N CYS A 188 -0.31 -23.88 15.67
CA CYS A 188 -0.23 -22.45 16.01
C CYS A 188 -1.21 -22.01 17.13
N SER A 189 -2.27 -22.78 17.38
CA SER A 189 -3.28 -22.54 18.42
C SER A 189 -2.91 -23.10 19.80
N HIS A 190 -1.88 -23.95 19.87
CA HIS A 190 -1.49 -24.67 21.09
C HIS A 190 -2.55 -25.62 21.68
N PHE A 191 -3.51 -26.09 20.87
CA PHE A 191 -4.35 -27.23 21.27
C PHE A 191 -3.52 -28.51 21.29
N PHE A 192 -3.10 -28.93 22.48
CA PHE A 192 -2.23 -30.10 22.66
C PHE A 192 -2.95 -31.45 22.46
N ASP A 193 -4.29 -31.47 22.59
CA ASP A 193 -5.12 -32.67 22.52
C ASP A 193 -6.10 -32.64 21.32
N ASP A 194 -6.37 -33.79 20.71
CA ASP A 194 -7.24 -33.93 19.53
C ASP A 194 -8.73 -33.68 19.83
N SER A 195 -9.22 -34.13 20.98
CA SER A 195 -10.64 -34.00 21.33
C SER A 195 -11.10 -32.53 21.51
N PRO A 196 -10.37 -31.68 22.25
CA PRO A 196 -10.65 -30.25 22.30
C PRO A 196 -10.53 -29.58 20.93
N PHE A 197 -9.55 -29.97 20.12
CA PHE A 197 -9.33 -29.44 18.78
C PHE A 197 -10.52 -29.71 17.85
N ASP A 198 -10.97 -30.96 17.75
CA ASP A 198 -12.07 -31.36 16.87
C ASP A 198 -13.38 -30.67 17.27
N ARG A 199 -13.62 -30.55 18.59
CA ARG A 199 -14.78 -29.83 19.11
C ARG A 199 -14.69 -28.35 18.76
N TYR A 200 -13.52 -27.75 18.91
CA TYR A 200 -13.31 -26.34 18.61
C TYR A 200 -13.56 -26.06 17.13
N TYR A 201 -12.95 -26.83 16.23
CA TYR A 201 -13.13 -26.69 14.78
C TYR A 201 -14.62 -26.72 14.38
N LYS A 202 -15.37 -27.72 14.85
CA LYS A 202 -16.80 -27.88 14.52
C LYS A 202 -17.67 -26.71 14.99
N ILE A 203 -17.32 -26.09 16.12
CA ILE A 203 -18.12 -25.02 16.71
C ILE A 203 -17.70 -23.64 16.17
N HIS A 204 -16.40 -23.40 15.99
CA HIS A 204 -15.84 -22.07 15.80
C HIS A 204 -15.27 -21.82 14.40
N VAL A 205 -15.06 -22.86 13.59
CA VAL A 205 -14.48 -22.73 12.24
C VAL A 205 -15.45 -23.21 11.17
N GLU A 206 -15.96 -24.45 11.29
CA GLU A 206 -16.84 -25.08 10.29
C GLU A 206 -18.07 -24.22 9.92
N PRO A 207 -18.77 -23.53 10.85
CA PRO A 207 -19.93 -22.69 10.51
C PRO A 207 -19.59 -21.44 9.67
N PHE A 208 -18.30 -21.11 9.56
CA PHE A 208 -17.81 -19.91 8.91
C PHE A 208 -17.14 -20.18 7.57
N LEU A 209 -17.02 -21.45 7.14
CA LEU A 209 -16.51 -21.78 5.82
C LEU A 209 -17.30 -21.06 4.71
N GLU A 210 -16.58 -20.72 3.64
CA GLU A 210 -17.07 -20.00 2.45
C GLU A 210 -17.51 -18.54 2.70
N ARG A 211 -17.37 -18.02 3.92
CA ARG A 211 -17.67 -16.62 4.22
C ARG A 211 -16.50 -15.71 3.88
N ALA A 212 -16.82 -14.52 3.38
CA ALA A 212 -15.83 -13.52 3.02
C ALA A 212 -15.48 -12.62 4.21
N ILE A 213 -14.22 -12.18 4.26
CA ILE A 213 -13.72 -11.29 5.31
C ILE A 213 -14.06 -9.83 4.97
N VAL A 214 -14.62 -9.13 5.95
CA VAL A 214 -14.99 -7.71 5.86
C VAL A 214 -14.70 -6.99 7.17
N TRP A 215 -14.54 -5.67 7.09
CA TRP A 215 -14.46 -4.77 8.24
C TRP A 215 -15.51 -3.67 8.12
N ARG A 216 -16.11 -3.24 9.22
CA ARG A 216 -16.97 -2.05 9.19
C ARG A 216 -16.11 -0.81 8.98
N GLU A 217 -16.49 0.06 8.05
CA GLU A 217 -15.71 1.26 7.72
C GLU A 217 -15.57 2.21 8.92
N ASP A 218 -16.63 2.34 9.72
CA ASP A 218 -16.65 3.19 10.93
C ASP A 218 -15.72 2.70 12.05
N ASP A 219 -15.41 1.39 12.09
CA ASP A 219 -14.58 0.79 13.14
C ASP A 219 -13.08 0.79 12.75
N LEU A 220 -12.74 1.22 11.53
CA LEU A 220 -11.35 1.34 11.09
C LEU A 220 -10.66 2.56 11.74
N PRO A 221 -9.32 2.50 11.93
CA PRO A 221 -8.58 3.65 12.44
C PRO A 221 -8.77 4.87 11.55
N GLN A 222 -9.13 5.98 12.19
CA GLN A 222 -9.18 7.27 11.51
C GLN A 222 -7.76 7.75 11.13
N ASN A 223 -6.74 7.33 11.90
CA ASN A 223 -5.33 7.63 11.65
C ASN A 223 -4.52 6.33 11.52
N PHE A 224 -4.42 5.81 10.30
CA PHE A 224 -3.63 4.62 10.01
C PHE A 224 -2.14 4.72 10.35
N PRO A 225 -1.44 5.86 10.10
CA PRO A 225 -0.07 6.04 10.60
C PRO A 225 0.06 5.78 12.11
N GLU A 226 -0.82 6.36 12.93
CA GLU A 226 -0.81 6.15 14.38
C GLU A 226 -1.08 4.68 14.77
N PHE A 227 -2.01 4.04 14.07
CA PHE A 227 -2.27 2.61 14.25
C PHE A 227 -1.03 1.78 13.90
N PHE A 228 -0.38 2.04 12.77
CA PHE A 228 0.82 1.31 12.35
C PHE A 228 1.98 1.51 13.32
N GLU A 229 2.10 2.69 13.94
CA GLU A 229 3.08 2.92 15.01
C GLU A 229 2.75 2.07 16.25
N THR A 230 1.47 2.00 16.62
CA THR A 230 0.98 1.23 17.78
C THR A 230 1.20 -0.29 17.63
N ILE A 231 1.21 -0.79 16.39
CA ILE A 231 1.50 -2.20 16.10
C ILE A 231 2.95 -2.44 15.69
N SER A 232 3.85 -1.48 15.94
CA SER A 232 5.29 -1.57 15.63
C SER A 232 5.59 -1.85 14.15
N ALA A 233 4.71 -1.43 13.24
CA ALA A 233 4.88 -1.60 11.80
C ALA A 233 5.65 -0.43 11.16
N ILE A 234 5.66 0.73 11.81
CA ILE A 234 6.45 1.90 11.43
C ILE A 234 7.25 2.43 12.61
N GLU A 235 8.31 3.17 12.30
CA GLU A 235 9.22 3.71 13.30
C GLU A 235 8.72 5.06 13.82
N ALA A 236 8.57 5.20 15.15
CA ALA A 236 8.15 6.45 15.78
C ALA A 236 9.07 7.64 15.40
N ARG A 237 10.37 7.38 15.17
CA ARG A 237 11.34 8.41 14.74
C ARG A 237 11.02 9.04 13.37
N TRP A 238 10.20 8.40 12.54
CA TRP A 238 9.77 8.97 11.26
C TRP A 238 8.69 10.04 11.43
N GLY A 239 8.06 10.13 12.60
CA GLY A 239 7.10 11.19 12.93
C GLY A 239 5.88 11.25 12.01
N LEU A 240 5.49 10.11 11.41
CA LEU A 240 4.43 10.06 10.40
C LEU A 240 3.06 10.52 10.93
N PRO A 241 2.60 10.15 12.15
CA PRO A 241 1.29 10.59 12.63
C PRO A 241 1.14 12.12 12.62
N ALA A 242 2.15 12.84 13.09
CA ALA A 242 2.15 14.31 13.11
C ALA A 242 2.18 14.92 11.70
N ILE A 243 2.89 14.28 10.75
CA ILE A 243 2.94 14.73 9.36
C ILE A 243 1.57 14.59 8.71
N PHE A 244 0.90 13.45 8.89
CA PHE A 244 -0.40 13.19 8.29
C PHE A 244 -1.51 14.04 8.91
N ALA A 245 -1.52 14.24 10.23
CA ALA A 245 -2.47 15.14 10.90
C ALA A 245 -2.41 16.56 10.29
N ARG A 246 -1.20 17.11 10.11
CA ARG A 246 -1.00 18.42 9.46
C ARG A 246 -1.46 18.43 8.00
N MET A 247 -1.32 17.32 7.27
CA MET A 247 -1.77 17.25 5.87
C MET A 247 -3.30 17.29 5.77
N GLU A 248 -4.01 16.66 6.70
CA GLU A 248 -5.47 16.66 6.75
C GLU A 248 -6.02 18.06 7.10
N GLU A 249 -5.43 18.72 8.09
CA GLU A 249 -5.74 20.13 8.41
C GLU A 249 -5.57 21.04 7.18
N ASN A 250 -4.47 20.84 6.45
CA ASN A 250 -4.18 21.62 5.23
C ASN A 250 -5.08 21.25 4.04
N ARG A 251 -5.67 20.04 3.99
CA ARG A 251 -6.66 19.66 2.97
C ARG A 251 -7.98 20.41 3.17
N GLY A 252 -8.39 20.66 4.42
CA GLY A 252 -9.53 21.52 4.74
C GLY A 252 -9.37 22.96 4.26
N HIS A 253 -8.11 23.41 4.07
CA HIS A 253 -7.77 24.73 3.55
C HIS A 253 -7.39 24.77 2.06
N GLN A 254 -7.45 23.64 1.35
CA GLN A 254 -7.33 23.67 -0.12
C GLN A 254 -8.64 24.21 -0.72
N LEU A 255 -8.69 25.53 -0.90
CA LEU A 255 -9.62 26.23 -1.78
C LEU A 255 -9.84 25.40 -3.05
N LYS A 256 -11.11 25.05 -3.32
CA LYS A 256 -11.59 24.36 -4.52
C LYS A 256 -10.82 24.88 -5.74
N ARG A 257 -9.81 24.12 -6.19
CA ARG A 257 -9.16 24.41 -7.46
C ARG A 257 -10.22 24.20 -8.52
N GLY A 258 -10.65 25.29 -9.15
CA GLY A 258 -11.62 25.26 -10.23
C GLY A 258 -11.23 24.24 -11.31
N VAL A 259 -12.26 23.75 -12.00
CA VAL A 259 -12.17 22.78 -13.10
C VAL A 259 -10.97 23.10 -14.01
N LYS A 260 -10.12 22.11 -14.27
CA LYS A 260 -8.99 22.25 -15.20
C LYS A 260 -9.51 22.78 -16.54
N PRO A 261 -9.03 23.93 -17.06
CA PRO A 261 -9.51 24.47 -18.32
C PRO A 261 -9.15 23.55 -19.48
N THR A 262 -10.17 22.99 -20.10
CA THR A 262 -10.17 22.45 -21.44
C THR A 262 -9.79 23.58 -22.43
N GLY A 263 -8.86 23.33 -23.36
CA GLY A 263 -8.61 24.16 -24.56
C GLY A 263 -8.08 25.60 -24.39
N ALA A 264 -8.14 26.21 -23.20
CA ALA A 264 -7.91 27.65 -23.02
C ALA A 264 -6.53 28.14 -23.46
N ARG A 265 -5.49 27.31 -23.30
CA ARG A 265 -4.14 27.63 -23.77
C ARG A 265 -4.07 27.71 -25.31
N SER A 266 -4.69 26.75 -25.98
CA SER A 266 -4.73 26.72 -27.45
C SER A 266 -5.50 27.92 -27.98
N GLU A 267 -6.63 28.26 -27.34
CA GLU A 267 -7.43 29.42 -27.73
C GLU A 267 -6.70 30.75 -27.48
N PHE A 268 -6.01 30.89 -26.34
CA PHE A 268 -5.16 32.05 -26.05
C PHE A 268 -4.09 32.23 -27.14
N LEU A 269 -3.38 31.16 -27.52
CA LEU A 269 -2.34 31.22 -28.55
C LEU A 269 -2.90 31.48 -29.96
N ARG A 270 -4.15 31.08 -30.22
CA ARG A 270 -4.85 31.35 -31.48
C ARG A 270 -5.26 32.83 -31.59
N ARG A 271 -5.77 33.43 -30.51
CA ARG A 271 -6.20 34.84 -30.48
C ARG A 271 -5.05 35.82 -30.35
N TYR A 272 -4.01 35.44 -29.62
CA TYR A 272 -2.85 36.28 -29.34
C TYR A 272 -1.55 35.59 -29.78
N PRO A 273 -1.32 35.43 -31.10
CA PRO A 273 -0.16 34.70 -31.62
C PRO A 273 1.18 35.33 -31.22
N ASP A 274 1.18 36.63 -30.90
CA ASP A 274 2.35 37.40 -30.49
C ASP A 274 2.42 37.67 -28.98
N GLY A 275 1.55 37.02 -28.20
CA GLY A 275 1.40 37.28 -26.78
C GLY A 275 0.33 38.33 -26.48
N LYS A 276 0.04 38.50 -25.18
CA LYS A 276 -0.98 39.41 -24.69
C LYS A 276 -0.65 40.85 -25.13
N PRO A 277 -1.61 41.60 -25.72
CA PRO A 277 -1.41 43.01 -26.05
C PRO A 277 -1.01 43.84 -24.83
N GLU A 278 -0.14 44.81 -25.02
CA GLU A 278 0.39 45.62 -23.90
C GLU A 278 -0.67 46.50 -23.24
N HIS A 279 -1.67 46.93 -24.03
CA HIS A 279 -2.79 47.74 -23.55
C HIS A 279 -3.88 46.94 -22.81
N LEU A 280 -3.84 45.60 -22.83
CA LEU A 280 -4.82 44.75 -22.15
C LEU A 280 -4.28 44.21 -20.84
N SER A 281 -5.09 44.21 -19.79
CA SER A 281 -4.75 43.52 -18.54
C SER A 281 -4.93 42.01 -18.69
N ALA A 282 -4.22 41.23 -17.87
CA ALA A 282 -4.35 39.77 -17.88
C ALA A 282 -5.77 39.32 -17.48
N GLU A 283 -6.46 40.09 -16.64
CA GLU A 283 -7.85 39.81 -16.25
C GLU A 283 -8.85 40.17 -17.35
N ALA A 284 -8.58 41.19 -18.16
CA ALA A 284 -9.42 41.50 -19.33
C ALA A 284 -9.38 40.35 -20.35
N VAL A 285 -8.19 39.82 -20.63
CA VAL A 285 -8.02 38.66 -21.52
C VAL A 285 -8.62 37.37 -20.93
N ALA A 286 -8.53 37.19 -19.61
CA ALA A 286 -9.15 36.07 -18.94
C ALA A 286 -10.68 36.12 -19.01
N ALA A 287 -11.27 37.31 -18.84
CA ALA A 287 -12.70 37.53 -19.02
C ALA A 287 -13.15 37.22 -20.46
N GLU A 288 -12.42 37.70 -21.46
CA GLU A 288 -12.71 37.44 -22.88
C GLU A 288 -12.69 35.95 -23.22
N LEU A 289 -11.68 35.22 -22.73
CA LEU A 289 -11.57 33.77 -22.93
C LEU A 289 -12.66 33.00 -22.18
N THR A 290 -13.03 33.47 -20.99
CA THR A 290 -14.12 32.87 -20.21
C THR A 290 -15.47 33.07 -20.89
N GLU A 291 -15.73 34.25 -21.45
CA GLU A 291 -16.93 34.54 -22.26
C GLU A 291 -16.98 33.67 -23.52
N ALA A 292 -15.82 33.33 -24.09
CA ALA A 292 -15.69 32.40 -25.21
C ALA A 292 -15.82 30.91 -24.83
N GLY A 293 -16.14 30.58 -23.57
CA GLY A 293 -16.32 29.21 -23.10
C GLY A 293 -15.02 28.52 -22.65
N PHE A 294 -13.92 29.26 -22.51
CA PHE A 294 -12.62 28.76 -22.07
C PHE A 294 -12.24 29.37 -20.72
N PRO A 295 -12.77 28.84 -19.60
CA PRO A 295 -12.57 29.44 -18.29
C PRO A 295 -11.10 29.47 -17.91
N ILE A 296 -10.54 30.65 -17.64
CA ILE A 296 -9.12 30.82 -17.32
C ILE A 296 -8.94 31.99 -16.33
N SER A 297 -7.89 31.96 -15.51
CA SER A 297 -7.51 33.06 -14.61
C SER A 297 -6.46 33.99 -15.24
N GLY A 298 -6.43 35.27 -14.86
CA GLY A 298 -5.39 36.20 -15.34
C GLY A 298 -3.97 35.75 -15.00
N ARG A 299 -3.76 35.04 -13.89
CA ARG A 299 -2.46 34.41 -13.57
C ARG A 299 -2.03 33.38 -14.63
N GLN A 300 -2.96 32.60 -15.17
CA GLN A 300 -2.66 31.66 -16.25
C GLN A 300 -2.35 32.37 -17.56
N VAL A 301 -3.08 33.46 -17.88
CA VAL A 301 -2.79 34.32 -19.03
C VAL A 301 -1.36 34.88 -18.96
N GLN A 302 -0.94 35.39 -17.79
CA GLN A 302 0.43 35.88 -17.59
C GLN A 302 1.49 34.79 -17.83
N ASN A 303 1.23 33.56 -17.36
CA ASN A 303 2.13 32.44 -17.59
C ASN A 303 2.24 32.10 -19.08
N TYR A 304 1.12 32.08 -19.82
CA TYR A 304 1.12 31.79 -21.25
C TYR A 304 1.80 32.88 -22.07
N ASP A 305 1.58 34.15 -21.73
CA ASP A 305 2.26 35.29 -22.35
C ASP A 305 3.78 35.22 -22.14
N ARG A 306 4.22 34.96 -20.91
CA ARG A 306 5.64 34.79 -20.59
C ARG A 306 6.28 33.63 -21.36
N GLU A 307 5.62 32.47 -21.40
CA GLU A 307 6.10 31.31 -22.18
C GLU A 307 6.19 31.62 -23.68
N ARG A 308 5.24 32.40 -24.22
CA ARG A 308 5.23 32.75 -25.64
C ARG A 308 6.34 33.73 -26.00
N ARG A 309 6.53 34.77 -25.18
CA ARG A 309 7.60 35.78 -25.36
C ARG A 309 8.99 35.18 -25.22
N ASN A 310 9.18 34.19 -24.33
CA ASN A 310 10.47 33.49 -24.16
C ASN A 310 10.80 32.49 -25.28
N ARG A 311 9.85 32.18 -26.19
CA ARG A 311 10.06 31.26 -27.32
C ARG A 311 10.36 31.98 -28.64
N LYS A 312 10.33 33.30 -28.66
CA LYS A 312 10.83 34.14 -29.76
C LYS A 312 12.23 34.62 -29.42
#